data_AF-A0A3N5UE41-F1
#
_entry.id   AF-A0A3N5UE41-F1
#
_cell.length_a   1.000
_cell.length_b   1.000
_cell.length_c   1.000
_cell.angle_alpha   90.00
_cell.angle_beta   90.00
_cell.angle_gamma   90.00
#
_symmetry.space_group_name_H-M   'P 1'
#
loop_
_entity.id
_entity.type
_entity.pdbx_description
1 polymer ?
#
loop_
_entity_poly.entity_id
_entity_poly.type
_entity_poly.pdbx_seq_one_letter_code
_entity_poly.pdbx_strand_id
1 'polypeptide(L)' 'MLSKRVVITGLGIFCSVGNNVEAFLRSLKEGKTGIGPITLFDASKYPSKLG' A
#
# COMPACT_ATOMS: atom_id res chain seq x y z
N MET A 1 10.60 -15.69 -32.07
CA MET A 1 11.15 -16.11 -30.77
C MET A 1 9.97 -16.30 -29.82
N LEU A 2 9.71 -17.51 -29.30
CA LEU A 2 8.64 -17.68 -28.30
C LEU A 2 9.04 -16.95 -27.01
N SER A 3 8.22 -16.01 -26.56
CA SER A 3 8.42 -15.32 -25.29
C SER A 3 8.41 -16.35 -24.14
N LYS A 4 9.39 -16.29 -23.23
CA LYS A 4 9.44 -17.19 -22.09
C LYS A 4 8.27 -16.88 -21.16
N ARG A 5 7.48 -17.91 -20.81
CA ARG A 5 6.38 -17.77 -19.85
C ARG A 5 6.95 -17.58 -18.45
N VAL A 6 6.71 -16.42 -17.87
CA VAL A 6 7.06 -16.09 -16.48
C VAL A 6 5.76 -16.02 -15.68
N VAL A 7 5.76 -16.58 -14.48
CA VAL A 7 4.60 -16.59 -13.57
C VAL A 7 5.00 -16.12 -12.18
N ILE A 8 4.02 -15.57 -11.45
CA ILE A 8 4.15 -15.20 -10.04
C ILE A 8 3.73 -16.42 -9.21
N THR A 9 4.65 -16.93 -8.38
CA THR A 9 4.42 -18.13 -7.54
C THR A 9 4.02 -17.79 -6.09
N GLY A 10 4.13 -16.53 -5.69
CA GLY A 10 3.75 -16.06 -4.36
C GLY A 10 3.75 -14.54 -4.27
N LEU A 11 2.99 -14.01 -3.31
CA LEU A 11 2.85 -12.58 -3.07
C LEU A 11 2.78 -12.31 -1.57
N GLY A 12 3.56 -11.33 -1.10
CA GLY A 12 3.48 -10.76 0.24
C GLY A 12 3.26 -9.26 0.13
N ILE A 13 2.47 -8.68 1.03
CA ILE A 13 2.10 -7.26 0.97
C ILE A 13 2.21 -6.64 2.36
N PHE A 14 2.87 -5.48 2.42
CA PHE A 14 2.90 -4.59 3.56
C PHE A 14 2.84 -3.14 3.06
N CYS A 15 1.69 -2.49 3.21
CA CYS A 15 1.45 -1.14 2.71
C CYS A 15 0.35 -0.42 3.49
N SER A 16 0.20 0.89 3.28
CA SER A 16 -0.73 1.75 4.03
C SER A 16 -2.21 1.37 3.89
N VAL A 17 -2.58 0.57 2.88
CA VAL A 17 -3.95 0.10 2.65
C VAL A 17 -4.15 -1.40 2.86
N GLY A 18 -3.13 -2.12 3.36
CA GLY A 18 -3.24 -3.54 3.68
C GLY A 18 -1.89 -4.22 3.98
N ASN A 19 -1.88 -5.07 5.00
CA ASN A 19 -0.70 -5.82 5.44
C ASN A 19 -0.75 -7.32 5.08
N ASN A 20 -1.63 -7.69 4.16
CA ASN A 20 -1.70 -8.99 3.52
C ASN A 20 -2.43 -8.86 2.18
N VAL A 21 -2.40 -9.92 1.36
CA VAL A 21 -2.96 -9.93 0.00
C VAL A 21 -4.47 -9.65 -0.01
N GLU A 22 -5.21 -10.26 0.90
CA GLU A 22 -6.67 -10.13 0.96
C GLU A 22 -7.11 -8.72 1.35
N ALA A 23 -6.52 -8.18 2.41
CA ALA A 23 -6.81 -6.84 2.91
C ALA A 23 -6.47 -5.78 1.86
N PHE A 24 -5.32 -5.90 1.19
CA PHE A 24 -4.90 -5.00 0.13
C PHE A 24 -5.88 -5.03 -1.06
N LEU A 25 -6.22 -6.23 -1.54
CA LEU A 25 -7.12 -6.39 -2.68
C LEU A 25 -8.52 -5.81 -2.40
N ARG A 26 -9.04 -6.03 -1.20
CA ARG A 26 -10.31 -5.42 -0.77
C ARG A 26 -10.20 -3.89 -0.76
N SER A 27 -9.14 -3.34 -0.18
CA SER A 27 -8.94 -1.89 -0.13
C SER A 27 -8.84 -1.26 -1.51
N LEU A 28 -8.19 -1.92 -2.47
CA LEU A 28 -8.15 -1.47 -3.86
C LEU A 28 -9.55 -1.44 -4.49
N LYS A 29 -10.34 -2.52 -4.31
CA LYS A 29 -11.70 -2.62 -4.85
C LYS A 29 -12.64 -1.56 -4.27
N GLU A 30 -12.44 -1.22 -2.99
CA GLU A 30 -13.22 -0.21 -2.27
C GLU A 30 -12.72 1.22 -2.51
N GLY A 31 -11.62 1.42 -3.24
CA GLY A 31 -11.05 2.74 -3.50
C GLY A 31 -10.48 3.42 -2.24
N LYS A 32 -10.02 2.63 -1.26
CA LYS A 32 -9.47 3.17 -0.01
C LYS A 32 -8.14 3.87 -0.25
N THR A 33 -7.99 5.05 0.33
CA THR A 33 -6.70 5.76 0.41
C THR A 33 -6.01 5.43 1.73
N GLY A 34 -4.69 5.25 1.67
CA GLY A 34 -3.84 5.10 2.84
C GLY A 34 -3.23 6.42 3.31
N ILE A 35 -3.47 7.52 2.59
CA ILE A 35 -2.93 8.82 2.91
C ILE A 35 -3.70 9.43 4.08
N GLY A 36 -2.99 9.89 5.10
CA GLY A 36 -3.58 10.50 6.28
C GLY A 36 -2.59 11.33 7.10
N PRO A 37 -3.00 11.87 8.25
CA PRO A 37 -2.11 12.58 9.15
C PRO A 37 -0.96 11.71 9.64
N ILE A 38 0.25 12.26 9.67
CA ILE A 38 1.43 11.60 10.25
C ILE A 38 1.18 11.38 11.76
N THR A 39 1.25 10.13 12.20
CA THR A 39 1.00 9.74 13.60
C THR A 39 2.24 9.26 14.35
N LEU A 40 3.35 9.05 13.63
CA LEU A 40 4.59 8.53 14.22
C LEU A 40 5.36 9.59 15.03
N PHE A 41 5.14 10.87 14.74
CA PHE A 41 5.73 12.00 15.45
C PHE A 41 4.86 13.26 15.31
N ASP A 42 5.14 14.30 16.11
CA ASP A 42 4.47 15.61 16.00
C ASP A 42 4.94 16.37 14.74
N ALA A 43 4.12 16.33 13.70
CA ALA A 43 4.37 17.01 12.43
C ALA A 43 3.93 18.49 12.41
N SER A 44 3.45 19.07 13.52
CA SER A 44 2.82 20.41 13.55
C SER A 44 3.71 21.54 13.01
N LYS A 45 5.02 21.43 13.23
CA LYS A 45 6.03 22.43 12.84
C LYS A 45 6.54 22.30 11.40
N TYR A 46 6.09 21.29 10.65
CA TYR A 46 6.60 20.99 9.31
C TYR A 46 5.61 21.42 8.22
N PRO A 47 6.11 21.71 7.00
CA PRO A 47 5.26 22.12 5.88
C PRO A 47 4.33 21.00 5.39
N SER A 48 4.71 19.73 5.54
CA SER A 48 3.86 18.57 5.26
C SER A 48 3.49 17.84 6.54
N LYS A 49 2.23 17.43 6.64
CA LYS A 49 1.63 16.71 7.80
C LYS A 49 0.91 15.44 7.37
N LEU A 50 0.93 15.14 6.08
CA LEU A 50 0.30 13.96 5.48
C LEU A 50 1.38 12.95 5.12
N GLY A 51 1.08 11.67 5.32
CA GLY A 51 1.90 10.52 4.95
C GLY A 51 1.04 9.40 4.37
#